data_AF-A0A812N7N3-F1
#
_entry.id   AF-A0A812N7N3-F1
#
_cell.length_a   1.000
_cell.length_b   1.000
_cell.length_c   1.000
_cell.angle_alpha   90.00
_cell.angle_beta   90.00
_cell.angle_gamma   90.00
#
_symmetry.space_group_name_H-M   'P 1'
#
loop_
_entity.id
_entity.type
_entity.pdbx_description
1 polymer ?
#
loop_
_entity_poly.entity_id
_entity_poly.type
_entity_poly.pdbx_seq_one_letter_code
_entity_poly.pdbx_strand_id
1 'polypeptide(L)'
;MQQGLRKDKLQGCVPLLWPSVDSLSPTPLGHQEPRVVVNAPGFIVLMKPAGWETDVYDVSKLGVPISPVTRFYLLSSFLAASGTEEQFPISRSADSGFGFIHRLDQMSSGLILTATCFLYHAFLQFQMATYQIDR
;
A
#
# COMPACT_ATOMS: atom_id res chain seq x y z
N MET A 1 0.54 -6.30 -50.11
CA MET A 1 1.58 -5.85 -49.16
C MET A 1 0.99 -5.87 -47.77
N GLN A 2 1.47 -6.77 -46.92
CA GLN A 2 0.91 -7.07 -45.60
C GLN A 2 1.32 -6.00 -44.59
N GLN A 3 0.36 -5.47 -43.83
CA GLN A 3 0.60 -4.63 -42.67
C GLN A 3 0.99 -5.52 -41.48
N GLY A 4 2.23 -5.38 -41.02
CA GLY A 4 2.75 -6.07 -39.84
C GLY A 4 2.11 -5.53 -38.57
N LEU A 5 1.21 -6.31 -37.99
CA LEU A 5 0.63 -6.07 -36.68
C LEU A 5 1.72 -6.29 -35.62
N ARG A 6 2.19 -5.21 -34.97
CA ARG A 6 3.06 -5.26 -33.79
C ARG A 6 2.30 -5.91 -32.63
N LYS A 7 2.34 -7.24 -32.57
CA LYS A 7 2.41 -7.97 -31.31
C LYS A 7 3.78 -7.64 -30.75
N ASP A 8 3.87 -7.07 -29.54
CA ASP A 8 5.03 -7.13 -28.63
C ASP A 8 4.92 -5.97 -27.63
N LYS A 9 4.47 -6.32 -26.42
CA LYS A 9 4.57 -5.62 -25.11
C LYS A 9 3.27 -5.73 -24.29
N LEU A 10 2.79 -6.95 -24.12
CA LEU A 10 2.18 -7.33 -22.85
C LEU A 10 3.32 -8.00 -22.05
N GLN A 11 4.29 -7.19 -21.62
CA GLN A 11 5.28 -7.64 -20.65
C GLN A 11 4.52 -7.87 -19.34
N GLY A 12 4.37 -9.16 -19.02
CA GLY A 12 3.61 -9.63 -17.89
C GLY A 12 4.05 -8.97 -16.59
N CYS A 13 3.08 -8.83 -15.68
CA CYS A 13 3.35 -8.68 -14.26
C CYS A 13 4.16 -9.91 -13.84
N VAL A 14 5.48 -9.79 -13.85
CA VAL A 14 6.37 -10.81 -13.31
C VAL A 14 6.06 -10.90 -11.82
N PRO A 15 5.75 -12.09 -11.28
CA PRO A 15 5.60 -12.24 -9.84
C PRO A 15 6.98 -11.97 -9.22
N LEU A 16 7.13 -10.80 -8.61
CA LEU A 16 8.34 -10.46 -7.87
C LEU A 16 8.40 -11.42 -6.68
N LEU A 17 9.39 -12.31 -6.67
CA LEU A 17 9.75 -13.07 -5.47
C LEU A 17 10.21 -12.05 -4.43
N TRP A 18 9.36 -11.77 -3.45
CA TRP A 18 9.77 -11.03 -2.27
C TRP A 18 10.53 -12.00 -1.36
N PRO A 19 11.64 -11.57 -0.75
CA PRO A 19 12.27 -12.40 0.28
C PRO A 19 11.23 -12.69 1.36
N SER A 20 11.09 -13.95 1.78
CA SER A 20 10.27 -14.30 2.93
C SER A 20 10.83 -13.60 4.17
N VAL A 21 10.13 -12.58 4.66
CA VAL A 21 10.61 -11.73 5.76
C VAL A 21 10.10 -12.27 7.10
N ASP A 22 10.79 -13.27 7.65
CA ASP A 22 10.49 -13.82 8.98
C ASP A 22 11.16 -13.06 10.14
N SER A 23 11.91 -11.98 9.90
CA SER A 23 12.55 -11.23 10.99
C SER A 23 11.66 -10.10 11.54
N LEU A 24 11.15 -10.28 12.76
CA LEU A 24 10.64 -9.19 13.60
C LEU A 24 11.82 -8.34 14.09
N SER A 25 12.35 -7.42 13.28
CA SER A 25 13.24 -6.38 13.82
C SER A 25 12.37 -5.33 14.51
N PRO A 26 12.51 -5.12 15.84
CA PRO A 26 11.85 -4.00 16.49
C PRO A 26 12.39 -2.70 15.91
N THR A 27 11.48 -1.77 15.58
CA THR A 27 11.88 -0.40 15.21
C THR A 27 12.53 0.30 16.41
N PRO A 28 13.30 1.39 16.22
CA PRO A 28 14.01 2.09 17.29
C PRO A 28 13.16 2.56 18.49
N LEU A 29 11.83 2.51 18.41
CA LEU A 29 10.90 2.82 19.51
C LEU A 29 10.16 1.58 20.08
N GLY A 30 10.54 0.37 19.67
CA GLY A 30 9.90 -0.88 20.13
C GLY A 30 8.57 -1.22 19.43
N HIS A 31 8.16 -0.45 18.42
CA HIS A 31 7.02 -0.81 17.58
C HIS A 31 7.40 -1.91 16.59
N GLN A 32 6.45 -2.82 16.33
CA GLN A 32 6.58 -3.77 15.22
C GLN A 32 6.54 -3.03 13.88
N GLU A 33 7.21 -3.58 12.87
CA GLU A 33 7.18 -3.06 11.50
C GLU A 33 6.00 -3.66 10.70
N PRO A 34 5.39 -2.92 9.76
CA PRO A 34 4.40 -3.45 8.85
C PRO A 34 4.96 -4.58 7.99
N ARG A 35 4.08 -5.49 7.59
CA ARG A 35 4.48 -6.67 6.82
C ARG A 35 3.59 -6.87 5.62
N VAL A 36 4.17 -7.18 4.48
CA VAL A 36 3.39 -7.64 3.31
C VAL A 36 3.04 -9.11 3.53
N VAL A 37 1.75 -9.40 3.69
CA VAL A 37 1.21 -10.75 3.87
C VAL A 37 0.88 -11.39 2.53
N VAL A 38 0.34 -10.59 1.61
CA VAL A 38 0.01 -11.02 0.24
C VAL A 38 0.58 -9.99 -0.73
N ASN A 39 1.24 -10.46 -1.78
CA ASN A 39 1.63 -9.64 -2.92
C ASN A 39 1.13 -10.30 -4.20
N ALA A 40 0.12 -9.71 -4.82
CA ALA A 40 -0.52 -10.21 -6.02
C ALA A 40 -0.48 -9.15 -7.14
N PRO A 41 -0.63 -9.54 -8.41
CA PRO A 41 -0.77 -8.58 -9.49
C PRO A 41 -1.93 -7.61 -9.20
N GLY A 42 -1.62 -6.32 -9.09
CA GLY A 42 -2.60 -5.25 -8.89
C GLY A 42 -2.93 -4.87 -7.43
N PHE A 43 -2.58 -5.69 -6.44
CA PHE A 43 -2.84 -5.37 -5.04
C PHE A 43 -1.88 -6.07 -4.07
N ILE A 44 -1.77 -5.52 -2.87
CA ILE A 44 -1.08 -6.17 -1.76
C ILE A 44 -1.95 -6.13 -0.50
N VAL A 45 -1.68 -7.06 0.42
CA VAL A 45 -2.26 -7.06 1.78
C VAL A 45 -1.15 -6.82 2.77
N LEU A 46 -1.31 -5.82 3.60
CA LEU A 46 -0.38 -5.41 4.65
C LEU A 46 -0.93 -5.83 6.02
N MET A 47 -0.11 -6.42 6.87
CA MET A 47 -0.34 -6.47 8.31
C MET A 47 0.18 -5.17 8.92
N LYS A 48 -0.73 -4.31 9.38
CA LYS A 48 -0.43 -3.08 10.11
C LYS A 48 -0.32 -3.39 11.61
N PRO A 49 0.81 -3.06 12.26
CA PRO A 49 0.91 -3.09 13.70
C PRO A 49 0.37 -1.80 14.34
N ALA A 50 0.05 -1.87 15.63
CA ALA A 50 -0.37 -0.71 16.40
C ALA A 50 0.75 0.34 16.50
N GLY A 51 0.37 1.61 16.49
CA GLY A 51 1.28 2.76 16.51
C GLY A 51 1.58 3.34 15.13
N TRP A 52 1.28 2.60 14.06
CA TRP A 52 1.38 3.09 12.68
C TRP A 52 0.11 3.82 12.26
N GLU A 53 0.27 4.87 11.48
CA GLU A 53 -0.81 5.64 10.88
C GLU A 53 -0.94 5.26 9.39
N THR A 54 -2.16 5.22 8.85
CA THR A 54 -2.35 4.79 7.45
C THR A 54 -1.81 5.84 6.47
N ASP A 55 -2.12 7.12 6.70
CA ASP A 55 -1.69 8.24 5.86
C ASP A 55 -1.61 9.59 6.61
N VAL A 56 -1.22 10.66 5.91
CA VAL A 56 -1.00 12.00 6.48
C VAL A 56 -2.31 12.79 6.66
N TYR A 57 -3.44 12.33 6.09
CA TYR A 57 -4.67 13.11 6.09
C TYR A 57 -5.21 13.35 7.50
N ASP A 58 -4.96 12.44 8.46
CA ASP A 58 -5.42 12.62 9.83
C ASP A 58 -4.45 13.42 10.71
N VAL A 59 -3.15 13.44 10.41
CA VAL A 59 -2.18 14.20 11.23
C VAL A 59 -2.33 15.71 11.04
N SER A 60 -2.74 16.15 9.84
CA SER A 60 -3.00 17.58 9.57
C SER A 60 -4.24 18.12 10.30
N LYS A 61 -5.21 17.27 10.65
CA LYS A 61 -6.42 17.66 11.40
C LYS A 61 -6.12 18.05 12.85
N LEU A 62 -4.98 17.64 13.40
CA LEU A 62 -4.61 17.95 14.78
C LEU A 62 -4.04 19.36 14.95
N GLY A 63 -3.77 20.10 13.86
CA GLY A 63 -3.18 21.44 13.94
C GLY A 63 -1.77 21.48 14.55
N VAL A 64 -1.20 20.30 14.84
CA VAL A 64 0.15 20.14 15.39
C VAL A 64 1.09 19.86 14.22
N PRO A 65 2.21 20.59 14.10
CA PRO A 65 3.21 20.29 13.07
C PRO A 65 3.68 18.84 13.23
N ILE A 66 3.57 18.06 12.15
CA ILE A 66 3.98 16.66 12.11
C ILE A 66 5.47 16.61 12.43
N SER A 67 5.81 16.09 13.62
CA SER A 67 7.22 15.92 13.96
C SER A 67 7.87 15.00 12.92
N PRO A 68 9.16 15.21 12.58
CA PRO A 68 9.88 14.30 11.69
C PRO A 68 9.76 12.84 12.14
N VAL A 69 9.72 12.61 13.46
CA VAL A 69 9.54 11.28 14.08
C VAL A 69 8.19 10.66 13.71
N THR A 70 7.12 11.46 13.70
CA THR A 70 5.76 10.99 13.35
C THR A 70 5.64 10.60 11.88
N ARG A 71 6.47 11.18 10.98
CA ARG A 71 6.50 10.78 9.57
C ARG A 71 7.05 9.37 9.35
N PHE A 72 7.87 8.85 10.26
CA PHE A 72 8.47 7.52 10.10
C PHE A 72 7.48 6.37 10.33
N TYR A 73 6.29 6.63 10.89
CA TYR A 73 5.28 5.61 11.18
C TYR A 73 4.06 5.72 10.26
N LEU A 74 4.27 6.15 9.02
CA LEU A 74 3.24 6.22 7.99
C LEU A 74 3.30 4.97 7.10
N LEU A 75 2.18 4.26 7.01
CA LEU A 75 2.06 3.07 6.18
C LEU A 75 2.19 3.42 4.69
N SER A 76 1.74 4.60 4.27
CA SER A 76 1.97 5.12 2.91
C SER A 76 3.46 5.24 2.57
N SER A 77 4.28 5.68 3.52
CA SER A 77 5.73 5.83 3.32
C SER A 77 6.42 4.47 3.27
N PHE A 78 6.01 3.53 4.12
CA PHE A 78 6.44 2.14 4.04
C PHE A 78 6.12 1.53 2.67
N LEU A 79 4.89 1.70 2.20
CA LEU A 79 4.44 1.15 0.92
C LEU A 79 5.23 1.74 -0.26
N ALA A 80 5.40 3.06 -0.29
CA ALA A 80 6.18 3.74 -1.32
C ALA A 80 7.66 3.32 -1.31
N ALA A 81 8.23 3.02 -0.14
CA ALA A 81 9.60 2.51 -0.01
C ALA A 81 9.72 1.03 -0.40
N SER A 82 8.64 0.25 -0.30
CA SER A 82 8.66 -1.19 -0.55
C SER A 82 8.64 -1.59 -2.03
N GLY A 83 8.44 -0.63 -2.95
CA GLY A 83 8.51 -0.90 -4.39
C GLY A 83 8.83 0.32 -5.23
N THR A 84 9.22 0.08 -6.48
CA THR A 84 9.58 1.17 -7.40
C THR A 84 8.33 1.95 -7.86
N GLU A 85 8.53 3.11 -8.46
CA GLU A 85 7.43 3.92 -9.01
C GLU A 85 6.70 3.19 -10.15
N GLU A 86 7.42 2.39 -10.92
CA GLU A 86 6.82 1.58 -11.99
C GLU A 86 6.03 0.39 -11.44
N GLN A 87 6.44 -0.16 -10.31
CA GLN A 87 5.77 -1.29 -9.67
C GLN A 87 4.51 -0.83 -8.94
N PHE A 88 4.62 0.21 -8.12
CA PHE A 88 3.56 0.73 -7.24
C PHE A 88 3.26 2.21 -7.52
N PRO A 89 2.85 2.59 -8.75
CA PRO A 89 2.65 3.99 -9.09
C PRO A 89 1.62 4.70 -8.19
N ILE A 90 0.57 4.00 -7.78
CA ILE A 90 -0.49 4.61 -6.95
C ILE A 90 -0.04 4.88 -5.51
N SER A 91 0.98 4.18 -5.00
CA SER A 91 1.50 4.35 -3.63
C SER A 91 2.09 5.74 -3.35
N ARG A 92 2.32 6.54 -4.40
CA ARG A 92 2.84 7.91 -4.33
C ARG A 92 1.77 8.97 -4.64
N SER A 93 0.56 8.55 -5.00
CA SER A 93 -0.55 9.46 -5.34
C SER A 93 -1.40 9.76 -4.10
N ALA A 94 -1.19 10.93 -3.50
CA ALA A 94 -2.01 11.39 -2.37
C ALA A 94 -3.49 11.53 -2.76
N ASP A 95 -3.78 12.02 -3.96
CA ASP A 95 -5.15 12.19 -4.49
C ASP A 95 -5.92 10.86 -4.59
N SER A 96 -5.20 9.74 -4.69
CA SER A 96 -5.78 8.40 -4.71
C SER A 96 -5.65 7.67 -3.37
N GLY A 97 -5.37 8.39 -2.27
CA GLY A 97 -5.21 7.81 -0.95
C GLY A 97 -4.06 6.79 -0.87
N PHE A 98 -3.01 6.96 -1.69
CA PHE A 98 -1.87 6.05 -1.78
C PHE A 98 -2.24 4.58 -2.14
N GLY A 99 -3.44 4.37 -2.71
CA GLY A 99 -3.96 3.04 -3.07
C GLY A 99 -4.70 2.31 -1.95
N PHE A 100 -4.79 2.88 -0.74
CA PHE A 100 -5.54 2.29 0.36
C PHE A 100 -7.04 2.36 0.11
N ILE A 101 -7.73 1.22 0.24
CA ILE A 101 -9.19 1.15 0.08
C ILE A 101 -9.97 1.21 1.40
N HIS A 102 -9.29 0.98 2.53
CA HIS A 102 -9.82 1.21 3.86
C HIS A 102 -8.67 1.58 4.81
N ARG A 103 -9.01 2.07 6.00
CA ARG A 103 -8.04 2.57 6.99
C ARG A 103 -8.31 1.91 8.33
N LEU A 104 -7.25 1.78 9.13
CA LEU A 104 -7.32 1.41 10.54
C LEU A 104 -6.75 2.56 11.37
N ASP A 105 -7.37 2.84 12.51
CA ASP A 105 -6.88 3.87 13.44
C ASP A 105 -5.45 3.58 13.90
N GLN A 106 -4.75 4.63 14.36
CA GLN A 106 -3.35 4.54 14.79
C GLN A 106 -3.10 3.40 15.79
N MET A 107 -3.99 3.28 16.77
CA MET A 107 -3.86 2.31 17.87
C MET A 107 -4.31 0.89 17.49
N SER A 108 -4.92 0.71 16.32
CA SER A 108 -5.42 -0.57 15.85
C SER A 108 -4.34 -1.34 15.08
N SER A 109 -4.36 -2.66 15.20
CA SER A 109 -3.59 -3.59 14.35
C SER A 109 -4.52 -4.43 13.49
N GLY A 110 -4.10 -4.79 12.29
CA GLY A 110 -4.91 -5.63 11.41
C GLY A 110 -4.44 -5.66 9.96
N LEU A 111 -5.20 -6.35 9.13
CA LEU A 111 -4.95 -6.42 7.69
C LEU A 111 -5.43 -5.15 7.00
N ILE A 112 -4.68 -4.68 6.02
CA ILE A 112 -5.02 -3.56 5.14
C ILE A 112 -4.83 -4.00 3.70
N LEU A 113 -5.89 -3.90 2.91
CA LEU A 113 -5.84 -4.13 1.46
C LEU A 113 -5.50 -2.80 0.76
N THR A 114 -4.53 -2.84 -0.16
CA THR A 114 -4.11 -1.67 -0.94
C THR A 114 -3.79 -2.05 -2.38
N ALA A 115 -4.16 -1.18 -3.31
CA ALA A 115 -3.90 -1.35 -4.73
C ALA A 115 -2.46 -0.96 -5.08
N THR A 116 -1.90 -1.58 -6.11
CA THR A 116 -0.59 -1.21 -6.65
C THR A 116 -0.69 -0.31 -7.89
N CYS A 117 -1.84 -0.29 -8.56
CA CYS A 117 -2.09 0.56 -9.72
C CYS A 117 -3.52 1.10 -9.74
N PHE A 118 -3.75 2.15 -10.55
CA PHE A 118 -5.04 2.85 -10.63
C PHE A 118 -6.21 1.96 -11.06
N LEU A 119 -5.98 1.01 -11.98
CA LEU A 119 -7.04 0.10 -12.45
C LEU A 119 -7.57 -0.77 -11.31
N TYR A 120 -6.66 -1.40 -10.56
CA TYR A 120 -7.05 -2.23 -9.43
C TYR A 120 -7.61 -1.42 -8.27
N HIS A 121 -7.15 -0.18 -8.08
CA HIS A 121 -7.74 0.71 -7.10
C HIS A 121 -9.21 0.98 -7.37
N ALA A 122 -9.57 1.34 -8.62
CA ALA A 122 -10.96 1.53 -9.01
C ALA A 122 -11.79 0.25 -8.84
N PHE A 123 -11.21 -0.91 -9.19
CA PHE A 123 -11.88 -2.20 -9.05
C PHE A 123 -12.15 -2.56 -7.58
N LEU A 124 -11.14 -2.41 -6.71
CA LEU A 124 -11.27 -2.67 -5.28
C LEU A 124 -12.25 -1.68 -4.62
N GLN A 125 -12.24 -0.39 -5.00
CA GLN A 125 -13.24 0.57 -4.54
C GLN A 125 -14.65 0.16 -4.94
N PHE A 126 -14.85 -0.33 -6.16
CA PHE A 126 -16.15 -0.86 -6.60
C PHE A 126 -16.58 -2.07 -5.77
N GLN A 127 -15.66 -3.01 -5.49
CA GLN A 127 -15.93 -4.16 -4.63
C GLN A 127 -16.30 -3.75 -3.19
N MET A 128 -15.63 -2.74 -2.63
CA MET A 128 -15.98 -2.15 -1.33
C MET A 128 -17.38 -1.53 -1.35
N ALA A 129 -17.70 -0.78 -2.41
CA ALA A 129 -19.00 -0.11 -2.57
C ALA A 129 -20.16 -1.10 -2.79
N THR A 130 -19.86 -2.30 -3.28
CA THR A 130 -20.82 -3.39 -3.51
C THR A 130 -20.80 -4.46 -2.43
N TYR A 131 -20.13 -4.19 -1.29
CA TYR A 131 -20.04 -5.09 -0.13
C TYR A 131 -19.49 -6.49 -0.47
N GLN A 132 -18.61 -6.58 -1.47
CA GLN A 132 -17.92 -7.81 -1.84
C GLN A 132 -16.64 -8.04 -1.02
N ILE A 133 -16.22 -7.04 -0.26
CA ILE A 133 -15.08 -7.09 0.66
C ILE A 133 -15.62 -6.84 2.07
N ASP A 134 -15.32 -7.77 2.98
CA ASP A 134 -15.62 -7.65 4.41
C ASP A 134 -14.44 -7.02 5.15
N ARG A 135 -14.71 -6.28 6.23
CA ARG A 135 -13.72 -5.47 6.97
C ARG A 135 -13.38 -6.04 8.34
#